data_AF-A0A1V1NSC0-F1
#
_entry.id   AF-A0A1V1NSC0-F1
#
_cell.length_a   1.000
_cell.length_b   1.000
_cell.length_c   1.000
_cell.angle_alpha   90.00
_cell.angle_beta   90.00
_cell.angle_gamma   90.00
#
_symmetry.space_group_name_H-M   'P 1'
#
loop_
_entity.id
_entity.type
_entity.pdbx_description
1 polymer ?
#
loop_
_entity_poly.entity_id
_entity_poly.type
_entity_poly.pdbx_seq_one_letter_code
_entity_poly.pdbx_strand_id
1 'polypeptide(L)'
;MVSVDGSVFIQIINFLLLIWLLNMILYKPIRNILEERRLKIQNLETTVQKCNADAQSSETTYKEGLEAARQKGLDQKNALIQQANEHERSLLSELNQKALKEMEQIKQRIQDDVSKAKTKLAEEIDSFALAIGQKILGRAVA
;
A
#
# COMPACT_ATOMS: atom_id res chain seq x y z
N MET A 1 -72.24 -56.85 47.90
CA MET A 1 -71.19 -57.83 47.58
C MET A 1 -70.57 -57.40 46.27
N VAL A 2 -69.33 -56.92 46.28
CA VAL A 2 -68.58 -56.66 45.05
C VAL A 2 -68.06 -58.03 44.61
N SER A 3 -68.78 -58.70 43.72
CA SER A 3 -68.22 -59.83 43.00
C SER A 3 -67.23 -59.26 42.00
N VAL A 4 -65.94 -59.54 42.23
CA VAL A 4 -64.90 -59.25 41.25
C VAL A 4 -65.03 -60.31 40.16
N ASP A 5 -66.01 -60.09 39.29
CA ASP A 5 -66.22 -60.89 38.10
C ASP A 5 -65.20 -60.48 37.02
N GLY A 6 -64.87 -61.41 36.11
CA GLY A 6 -63.82 -61.24 35.09
C GLY A 6 -63.96 -60.01 34.18
N SER A 7 -65.09 -59.30 34.25
CA SER A 7 -65.30 -57.99 33.62
C SER A 7 -64.31 -56.92 34.08
N VAL A 8 -63.89 -56.91 35.35
CA VAL A 8 -62.88 -55.96 35.86
C VAL A 8 -61.54 -56.17 35.18
N PHE A 9 -61.15 -57.43 34.96
CA PHE A 9 -59.91 -57.77 34.26
C PHE A 9 -59.96 -57.32 32.78
N ILE A 10 -61.10 -57.52 32.11
CA ILE A 10 -61.33 -57.05 30.74
C ILE A 10 -61.28 -55.52 30.66
N GLN A 11 -61.84 -54.82 31.65
CA GLN A 11 -61.81 -53.36 31.71
C GLN A 11 -60.39 -52.81 31.92
N ILE A 12 -59.57 -53.48 32.75
CA ILE A 12 -58.15 -53.14 32.93
C ILE A 12 -57.40 -53.30 31.61
N ILE A 13 -57.61 -54.42 30.90
CA ILE A 13 -56.99 -54.64 29.58
C ILE A 13 -57.42 -53.55 28.60
N ASN A 14 -58.70 -53.22 28.53
CA ASN A 14 -59.20 -52.15 27.65
C ASN A 14 -58.55 -50.80 27.95
N PHE A 15 -58.43 -50.44 29.23
CA PHE A 15 -57.79 -49.21 29.67
C PHE A 15 -56.30 -49.17 29.32
N LEU A 16 -55.57 -50.27 29.52
CA LEU A 16 -54.16 -50.38 29.12
C LEU A 16 -53.99 -50.28 27.60
N LEU A 17 -54.88 -50.91 26.82
CA LEU A 17 -54.91 -50.79 25.35
C LEU A 17 -55.14 -49.34 24.91
N LEU A 18 -56.06 -48.64 25.59
CA LEU A 18 -56.35 -47.23 25.30
C LEU A 18 -55.17 -46.32 25.64
N ILE A 19 -54.51 -46.52 26.79
CA ILE A 19 -53.26 -45.80 27.14
C ILE A 19 -52.18 -46.06 26.09
N TRP A 20 -52.00 -47.31 25.67
CA TRP A 20 -51.01 -47.67 24.67
C TRP A 20 -51.28 -46.98 23.33
N LEU A 21 -52.54 -47.00 22.88
CA LEU A 21 -52.98 -46.34 21.67
C LEU A 21 -52.78 -44.82 21.75
N LEU A 22 -53.16 -44.21 22.87
CA LEU A 22 -53.02 -42.77 23.09
C LEU A 22 -51.54 -42.34 23.17
N ASN A 23 -50.69 -43.16 23.77
CA ASN A 23 -49.25 -42.94 23.80
C ASN A 23 -48.66 -42.93 22.38
N MET A 24 -49.07 -43.90 21.56
CA MET A 24 -48.61 -44.01 20.17
C MET A 24 -49.15 -42.88 19.27
N ILE A 25 -50.44 -42.56 19.37
CA ILE A 25 -51.12 -41.62 18.46
C ILE A 25 -50.97 -40.15 18.89
N LEU A 26 -50.86 -39.86 20.19
CA LEU A 26 -50.94 -38.48 20.68
C LEU A 26 -49.69 -38.04 21.43
N TYR A 27 -49.26 -38.75 22.47
CA TYR A 27 -48.15 -38.30 23.30
C TYR A 27 -46.81 -38.26 22.56
N LYS A 28 -46.50 -39.32 21.80
CA LYS A 28 -45.26 -39.41 21.02
C LYS A 28 -45.16 -38.31 19.93
N PRO A 29 -46.16 -38.10 19.04
CA PRO A 29 -46.05 -37.05 18.03
C PRO A 29 -46.07 -35.64 18.61
N ILE A 30 -46.85 -35.37 19.67
CA ILE A 30 -46.85 -34.05 20.30
C ILE A 30 -45.47 -33.71 20.87
N ARG A 31 -44.83 -34.68 21.54
CA ARG A 31 -43.49 -34.49 22.08
C ARG A 31 -42.47 -34.23 20.97
N ASN A 32 -42.53 -34.98 19.87
CA ASN A 32 -41.65 -34.78 18.72
C ASN A 32 -41.81 -33.36 18.13
N ILE A 33 -43.04 -32.88 17.95
CA ILE A 33 -43.30 -31.52 17.43
C ILE A 33 -42.75 -30.45 18.38
N LEU A 34 -42.86 -30.67 19.69
CA LEU A 34 -42.34 -29.73 20.68
C LEU A 34 -40.81 -29.70 20.68
N GLU A 35 -40.17 -30.86 20.56
CA GLU A 35 -38.71 -30.97 20.42
C GLU A 35 -38.23 -30.33 19.11
N GLU A 36 -38.90 -30.59 17.98
CA GLU A 36 -38.60 -29.94 16.69
C GLU A 36 -38.72 -28.42 16.76
N ARG A 37 -39.80 -27.90 17.39
CA ARG A 37 -39.97 -26.45 17.57
C ARG A 37 -38.84 -25.86 18.41
N ARG A 38 -38.48 -26.52 19.52
CA ARG A 38 -37.37 -26.08 20.38
C ARG A 38 -36.05 -26.05 19.62
N LEU A 39 -35.74 -27.12 18.87
CA LEU A 39 -34.52 -27.20 18.06
C LEU A 39 -34.50 -26.14 16.97
N LYS A 40 -35.63 -25.89 16.29
CA LYS A 40 -35.72 -24.86 15.25
C LYS A 40 -35.44 -23.47 15.81
N ILE A 41 -35.99 -23.15 16.98
CA ILE A 41 -35.74 -21.86 17.65
C ILE A 41 -34.27 -21.74 18.05
N GLN A 42 -33.70 -22.76 18.70
CA GLN A 42 -32.28 -22.75 19.09
C GLN A 42 -31.34 -22.63 17.88
N ASN A 43 -31.65 -23.31 16.77
CA ASN A 43 -30.88 -23.21 15.54
C ASN A 43 -30.98 -21.81 14.92
N LEU A 44 -32.16 -21.18 14.95
CA LEU A 44 -32.33 -19.81 14.48
C LEU A 44 -31.52 -18.83 15.34
N GLU A 45 -31.59 -18.93 16.66
CA GLU A 45 -30.79 -18.11 17.58
C GLU A 45 -29.28 -18.27 17.33
N THR A 46 -28.82 -19.52 17.19
CA THR A 46 -27.40 -19.82 16.89
C THR A 46 -26.99 -19.25 15.53
N THR A 47 -27.86 -19.34 14.53
CA THR A 47 -27.60 -18.80 13.19
C THR A 47 -27.51 -17.27 13.23
N VAL A 48 -28.40 -16.61 13.94
CA VAL A 48 -28.36 -15.15 14.12
C VAL A 48 -27.07 -14.72 14.83
N GLN A 49 -26.69 -15.43 15.91
CA GLN A 49 -25.43 -15.16 16.61
C GLN A 49 -24.21 -15.32 15.70
N LYS A 50 -24.16 -16.40 14.89
CA LYS A 50 -23.09 -16.61 13.92
C LYS A 50 -23.05 -15.52 12.86
N CYS A 51 -24.19 -15.18 12.24
CA CYS A 51 -24.24 -14.11 11.25
C CYS A 51 -23.79 -12.76 11.81
N ASN A 52 -24.15 -12.43 13.06
CA ASN A 52 -23.68 -11.20 13.72
C ASN A 52 -22.16 -11.24 13.97
N ALA A 53 -21.64 -12.37 14.45
CA ALA A 53 -20.20 -12.54 14.68
C ALA A 53 -19.40 -12.46 13.36
N ASP A 54 -19.89 -13.12 12.30
CA ASP A 54 -19.28 -13.09 10.97
C ASP A 54 -19.31 -11.67 10.37
N ALA A 55 -20.42 -10.96 10.52
CA ALA A 55 -20.53 -9.57 10.08
C ALA A 55 -19.54 -8.66 10.83
N GLN A 56 -19.44 -8.80 12.15
CA GLN A 56 -18.50 -8.02 12.97
C GLN A 56 -17.04 -8.37 12.66
N SER A 57 -16.73 -9.64 12.41
CA SER A 57 -15.40 -10.08 11.98
C SER A 57 -15.07 -9.51 10.60
N SER A 58 -16.00 -9.57 9.64
CA SER A 58 -15.80 -9.03 8.30
C SER A 58 -15.59 -7.52 8.32
N GLU A 59 -16.32 -6.79 9.16
CA GLU A 59 -16.14 -5.34 9.31
C GLU A 59 -14.76 -5.01 9.89
N THR A 60 -14.32 -5.76 10.91
CA THR A 60 -12.99 -5.62 11.52
C THR A 60 -11.89 -5.88 10.49
N THR A 61 -11.94 -7.02 9.79
CA THR A 61 -10.96 -7.36 8.74
C THR A 61 -10.94 -6.34 7.61
N TYR A 62 -12.10 -5.81 7.22
CA TYR A 62 -12.18 -4.76 6.20
C TYR A 62 -11.51 -3.46 6.67
N LYS A 63 -11.77 -3.03 7.91
CA LYS A 63 -11.15 -1.84 8.51
C LYS A 63 -9.63 -1.99 8.62
N GLU A 64 -9.17 -3.12 9.14
CA GLU A 64 -7.74 -3.44 9.24
C GLU A 64 -7.07 -3.47 7.86
N GLY A 65 -7.72 -4.09 6.86
CA GLY A 65 -7.23 -4.13 5.48
C GLY A 65 -7.12 -2.73 4.86
N LEU A 66 -8.10 -1.86 5.11
CA LEU A 66 -8.09 -0.48 4.64
C LEU A 66 -6.99 0.34 5.29
N GLU A 67 -6.80 0.22 6.60
CA GLU A 67 -5.71 0.89 7.32
C GLU A 67 -4.34 0.41 6.85
N ALA A 68 -4.15 -0.91 6.71
CA ALA A 68 -2.92 -1.48 6.18
C ALA A 68 -2.62 -1.03 4.75
N ALA A 69 -3.64 -0.95 3.88
CA ALA A 69 -3.48 -0.44 2.52
C ALA A 69 -3.11 1.05 2.50
N ARG A 70 -3.73 1.87 3.37
CA ARG A 70 -3.38 3.29 3.52
C ARG A 70 -1.95 3.48 4.01
N GLN A 71 -1.54 2.71 5.02
CA GLN A 71 -0.18 2.77 5.55
C GLN A 71 0.85 2.38 4.50
N LYS A 72 0.65 1.25 3.80
CA LYS A 72 1.50 0.85 2.67
C LYS A 72 1.57 1.91 1.57
N GLY A 73 0.45 2.55 1.23
CA GLY A 73 0.41 3.62 0.25
C GLY A 73 1.20 4.86 0.68
N LEU A 74 1.08 5.25 1.96
CA LEU A 74 1.88 6.35 2.54
C LEU A 74 3.37 6.02 2.57
N ASP A 75 3.73 4.80 2.97
CA ASP A 75 5.12 4.36 3.01
C ASP A 75 5.75 4.35 1.62
N GLN A 76 5.03 3.82 0.61
CA GLN A 76 5.50 3.85 -0.78
C GLN A 76 5.64 5.28 -1.31
N LYS A 77 4.67 6.15 -1.03
CA LYS A 77 4.76 7.57 -1.41
C LYS A 77 5.99 8.23 -0.77
N ASN A 78 6.20 8.01 0.52
CA ASN A 78 7.34 8.59 1.25
C ASN A 78 8.67 8.06 0.71
N ALA A 79 8.75 6.76 0.40
CA ALA A 79 9.92 6.15 -0.22
C ALA A 79 10.23 6.76 -1.60
N LEU A 80 9.21 6.95 -2.44
CA LEU A 80 9.37 7.60 -3.75
C LEU A 80 9.83 9.05 -3.62
N ILE A 81 9.29 9.81 -2.66
CA ILE A 81 9.72 11.19 -2.40
C ILE A 81 11.18 11.22 -1.92
N GLN A 82 11.57 10.32 -1.03
CA GLN A 82 12.96 10.23 -0.56
C GLN A 82 13.92 9.90 -1.70
N GLN A 83 13.59 8.90 -2.53
CA GLN A 83 14.38 8.54 -3.71
C GLN A 83 14.48 9.70 -4.71
N ALA A 84 13.39 10.41 -4.96
CA ALA A 84 13.39 11.58 -5.83
C ALA A 84 14.31 12.69 -5.29
N ASN A 85 14.22 12.99 -3.99
CA ASN A 85 15.08 13.99 -3.35
C ASN A 85 16.57 13.59 -3.36
N GLU A 86 16.90 12.32 -3.14
CA GLU A 86 18.27 11.82 -3.25
C GLU A 86 18.79 11.92 -4.68
N HIS A 87 17.97 11.55 -5.66
CA HIS A 87 18.32 11.65 -7.07
C HIS A 87 18.54 13.10 -7.49
N GLU A 88 17.66 14.02 -7.08
CA GLU A 88 17.79 15.45 -7.33
C GLU A 88 19.09 16.01 -6.72
N ARG A 89 19.40 15.65 -5.46
CA ARG A 89 20.65 16.05 -4.79
C ARG A 89 21.88 15.52 -5.53
N SER A 90 21.86 14.26 -5.94
CA SER A 90 22.96 13.65 -6.71
C SER A 90 23.15 14.36 -8.04
N LEU A 91 22.06 14.62 -8.77
CA LEU A 91 22.09 15.31 -10.05
C LEU A 91 22.61 16.75 -9.92
N LEU A 92 22.15 17.49 -8.91
CA LEU A 92 22.65 18.84 -8.62
C LEU A 92 24.13 18.82 -8.25
N SER A 93 24.59 17.83 -7.48
CA SER A 93 26.02 17.68 -7.15
C SER A 93 26.85 17.42 -8.40
N GLU A 94 26.39 16.52 -9.27
CA GLU A 94 27.07 16.18 -10.52
C GLU A 94 27.13 17.38 -11.49
N LEU A 95 26.03 18.12 -11.63
CA LEU A 95 25.98 19.34 -12.43
C LEU A 95 26.91 20.42 -11.90
N ASN A 96 26.97 20.63 -10.58
CA ASN A 96 27.92 21.57 -9.98
C ASN A 96 29.37 21.14 -10.23
N GLN A 97 29.70 19.85 -10.10
CA GLN A 97 31.04 19.36 -10.40
C GLN A 97 31.40 19.54 -11.89
N LYS A 98 30.47 19.28 -12.80
CA LYS A 98 30.64 19.52 -14.24
C LYS A 98 30.87 21.00 -14.52
N ALA A 99 30.05 21.88 -13.96
CA ALA A 99 30.20 23.33 -14.11
C ALA A 99 31.56 23.84 -13.59
N LEU A 100 32.03 23.33 -12.44
CA LEU A 100 33.35 23.67 -11.91
C LEU A 100 34.48 23.20 -12.83
N LYS A 101 34.38 21.98 -13.39
CA LYS A 101 35.36 21.47 -14.37
C LYS A 101 35.36 22.29 -15.66
N GLU A 102 34.19 22.65 -16.18
CA GLU A 102 34.07 23.50 -17.37
C GLU A 102 34.66 24.89 -17.12
N MET A 103 34.39 25.50 -15.97
CA MET A 103 34.97 26.79 -15.59
C MET A 103 36.50 26.73 -15.55
N GLU A 104 37.07 25.67 -14.97
CA GLU A 104 38.53 25.49 -14.92
C GLU A 104 39.12 25.30 -16.32
N GLN A 105 38.47 24.51 -17.19
CA GLN A 105 38.88 24.36 -18.58
C GLN A 105 38.83 25.67 -19.38
N ILE A 106 37.77 26.47 -19.19
CA ILE A 106 37.65 27.78 -19.82
C ILE A 106 38.78 28.69 -19.35
N LYS A 107 39.06 28.71 -18.04
CA LYS A 107 40.14 29.53 -17.46
C LYS A 107 41.52 29.15 -18.03
N GLN A 108 41.79 27.85 -18.16
CA GLN A 108 43.03 27.36 -18.80
C GLN A 108 43.11 27.80 -20.27
N ARG A 109 42.04 27.65 -21.06
CA ARG A 109 42.00 28.12 -22.45
C ARG A 109 42.24 29.62 -22.57
N ILE A 110 41.65 30.43 -21.69
CA ILE A 110 41.87 31.88 -21.66
C ILE A 110 43.35 32.19 -21.37
N GLN A 111 43.98 31.51 -20.41
CA GLN A 111 45.40 31.69 -20.13
C GLN A 111 46.27 31.33 -21.34
N ASP A 112 45.97 30.21 -22.00
CA ASP A 112 46.67 29.79 -23.21
C ASP A 112 46.51 30.80 -24.34
N ASP A 113 45.29 31.31 -24.57
CA ASP A 113 45.01 32.27 -25.63
C ASP A 113 45.68 33.63 -25.35
N VAL A 114 45.68 34.08 -24.09
CA VAL A 114 46.43 35.27 -23.67
C VAL A 114 47.92 35.09 -23.89
N SER A 115 48.47 33.92 -23.55
CA SER A 115 49.89 33.62 -23.76
C SER A 115 50.25 33.65 -25.25
N LYS A 116 49.43 33.02 -26.12
CA LYS A 116 49.62 33.01 -27.57
C LYS A 116 49.50 34.41 -28.16
N ALA A 117 48.51 35.18 -27.74
CA ALA A 117 48.32 36.56 -28.18
C ALA A 117 49.52 37.42 -27.80
N LYS A 118 50.05 37.27 -26.58
CA LYS A 118 51.26 37.98 -26.12
C LYS A 118 52.49 37.63 -26.95
N THR A 119 52.70 36.36 -27.29
CA THR A 119 53.81 35.92 -28.15
C THR A 119 53.70 36.51 -29.56
N LYS A 120 52.52 36.43 -30.18
CA LYS A 120 52.27 37.06 -31.50
C LYS A 120 52.50 38.56 -31.46
N LEU A 121 52.02 39.23 -30.42
CA LEU A 121 52.24 40.67 -30.27
C LEU A 121 53.73 40.99 -30.13
N ALA A 122 54.50 40.16 -29.42
CA ALA A 122 55.94 40.33 -29.30
C ALA A 122 56.67 40.18 -30.64
N GLU A 123 56.24 39.26 -31.52
CA GLU A 123 56.75 39.13 -32.88
C GLU A 123 56.39 40.35 -33.75
N GLU A 124 55.19 40.91 -33.56
CA GLU A 124 54.75 42.10 -34.30
C GLU A 124 55.31 43.41 -33.75
N ILE A 125 55.79 43.46 -32.50
CA ILE A 125 56.34 44.68 -31.85
C ILE A 125 57.50 45.26 -32.66
N ASP A 126 58.40 44.44 -33.21
CA ASP A 126 59.52 44.92 -34.03
C ASP A 126 59.02 45.60 -35.32
N SER A 127 57.97 45.05 -35.94
CA SER A 127 57.33 45.66 -37.11
C SER A 127 56.62 46.97 -36.78
N PHE A 128 55.95 47.04 -35.62
CA PHE A 128 55.31 48.27 -35.14
C PHE A 128 56.34 49.32 -34.76
N ALA A 129 57.45 48.94 -34.13
CA ALA A 129 58.55 49.83 -33.79
C ALA A 129 59.22 50.42 -35.04
N LEU A 130 59.44 49.61 -36.08
CA LEU A 130 59.91 50.08 -37.39
C LEU A 130 58.93 51.04 -38.05
N ALA A 131 57.63 50.72 -38.04
CA ALA A 131 56.59 51.57 -38.63
C ALA A 131 56.46 52.92 -37.91
N ILE A 132 56.53 52.94 -36.57
CA ILE A 132 56.51 54.16 -35.76
C ILE A 132 57.81 54.95 -35.99
N GLY A 133 58.96 54.29 -36.01
CA GLY A 133 60.26 54.89 -36.29
C GLY A 133 60.28 55.59 -37.65
N GLN A 134 59.80 54.93 -38.71
CA GLN A 134 59.66 55.53 -40.04
C GLN A 134 58.74 56.75 -40.05
N LYS A 135 57.64 56.72 -39.29
CA LYS A 135 56.63 57.79 -39.28
C LYS A 135 57.07 59.02 -38.47
N ILE A 136 57.86 58.82 -37.41
CA ILE A 136 58.41 59.92 -36.59
C ILE A 136 59.69 60.51 -37.20
N LEU A 137 60.60 59.68 -37.74
CA LEU A 137 61.87 60.14 -38.30
C LEU A 137 61.78 60.59 -39.76
N GLY A 138 60.61 60.44 -40.40
CA GLY A 138 60.31 61.03 -41.71
C GLY A 138 61.19 60.54 -42.86
N ARG A 139 61.99 59.49 -42.66
CA ARG A 139 62.88 58.96 -43.69
C ARG A 139 63.13 57.48 -43.42
N ALA A 140 62.88 56.65 -44.44
CA ALA A 140 63.12 55.22 -44.42
C ALA A 140 64.58 54.94 -44.02
N VAL A 141 64.78 54.41 -42.82
CA VAL A 141 66.06 53.82 -42.42
C VAL A 141 65.99 52.35 -42.82
N ALA A 142 66.92 51.99 -43.70
CA ALA A 142 67.17 50.64 -44.20
C ALA A 142 67.93 49.81 -43.16
#